data_AF-A0A0C2XDC5-F1
#
_entry.id   AF-A0A0C2XDC5-F1
#
_cell.length_a   1.000
_cell.length_b   1.000
_cell.length_c   1.000
_cell.angle_alpha   90.00
_cell.angle_beta   90.00
_cell.angle_gamma   90.00
#
_symmetry.space_group_name_H-M   'P 1'
#
loop_
_entity.id
_entity.type
_entity.pdbx_description
1 polymer ?
#
loop_
_entity_poly.entity_id
_entity_poly.type
_entity_poly.pdbx_seq_one_letter_code
_entity_poly.pdbx_strand_id
1 'polypeptide(L)'
;MMFCYLTLRLLLIALLSLFLKGAFAGPCMPCQLPFSPWHRRLSPRGPYTPKITNPTNGTVWNTGSDVVVTWDVRDMPEKNSNEKGTLLLGYLEDDSTDEHLNIGECLPRSSKRLDMRRFLTRCPCHAEHPLASGFNMDGGFVNFRCPKVETRKNYIVVLIGDSGNRSPLFTIKK
;
A
#
# COMPACT_ATOMS: atom_id res chain seq x y z
N MET A 1 -54.64 -66.89 -0.58
CA MET A 1 -54.70 -65.41 -0.64
C MET A 1 -53.72 -64.69 0.31
N MET A 2 -53.00 -65.40 1.21
CA MET A 2 -52.10 -64.78 2.19
C MET A 2 -50.67 -64.50 1.66
N PHE A 3 -50.19 -65.27 0.68
CA PHE A 3 -48.85 -65.10 0.10
C PHE A 3 -48.70 -63.85 -0.79
N CYS A 4 -49.78 -63.37 -1.41
CA CYS A 4 -49.76 -62.18 -2.27
C CYS A 4 -49.73 -60.86 -1.47
N TYR A 5 -50.27 -60.86 -0.25
CA TYR A 5 -50.23 -59.71 0.66
C TYR A 5 -48.87 -59.57 1.35
N LEU A 6 -48.20 -60.69 1.61
CA LEU A 6 -46.88 -60.70 2.26
C LEU A 6 -45.80 -60.14 1.32
N THR A 7 -45.83 -60.51 0.03
CA THR A 7 -44.90 -59.99 -0.97
C THR A 7 -45.15 -58.53 -1.28
N LEU A 8 -46.42 -58.08 -1.35
CA LEU A 8 -46.77 -56.67 -1.54
C LEU A 8 -46.38 -55.81 -0.34
N ARG A 9 -46.56 -56.29 0.91
CA ARG A 9 -46.07 -55.60 2.11
C ARG A 9 -44.55 -55.51 2.16
N LEU A 10 -43.84 -56.59 1.82
CA LEU A 10 -42.37 -56.59 1.80
C LEU A 10 -41.83 -55.61 0.74
N LEU A 11 -42.48 -55.51 -0.42
CA LEU A 11 -42.15 -54.53 -1.47
C LEU A 11 -42.41 -53.09 -1.02
N LEU A 12 -43.54 -52.83 -0.35
CA LEU A 12 -43.86 -51.51 0.20
C LEU A 12 -42.88 -51.09 1.32
N ILE A 13 -42.46 -52.01 2.19
CA ILE A 13 -41.47 -51.75 3.24
C ILE A 13 -40.08 -51.51 2.63
N ALA A 14 -39.70 -52.27 1.59
CA ALA A 14 -38.45 -52.05 0.87
C ALA A 14 -38.42 -50.67 0.20
N LEU A 15 -39.52 -50.26 -0.45
CA LEU A 15 -39.65 -48.94 -1.08
C LEU A 15 -39.68 -47.78 -0.05
N LEU A 16 -40.32 -47.96 1.10
CA LEU A 16 -40.28 -46.99 2.21
C LEU A 16 -38.88 -46.88 2.85
N SER A 17 -38.14 -47.98 2.94
CA SER A 17 -36.78 -48.00 3.52
C SER A 17 -35.71 -47.37 2.62
N LEU A 18 -35.97 -47.28 1.30
CA LEU A 18 -35.11 -46.58 0.33
C LEU A 18 -35.24 -45.04 0.42
N PHE A 19 -36.27 -44.52 1.09
CA PHE A 19 -36.47 -43.07 1.27
C PHE A 19 -35.83 -42.50 2.55
N LEU A 20 -35.24 -43.33 3.42
CA LEU A 20 -34.65 -42.90 4.71
C LEU A 20 -33.12 -42.95 4.76
N LYS A 21 -32.44 -43.37 3.69
CA LYS A 21 -30.96 -43.29 3.61
C LYS A 21 -30.52 -41.97 2.97
N GLY A 22 -30.95 -40.88 3.58
CA GLY A 22 -30.43 -39.54 3.36
C GLY A 22 -29.83 -38.99 4.65
N ALA A 23 -29.03 -39.78 5.37
CA ALA A 23 -28.21 -39.27 6.45
C ALA A 23 -27.01 -38.54 5.82
N PHE A 24 -27.26 -37.29 5.43
CA PHE A 24 -26.19 -36.34 5.15
C PHE A 24 -25.25 -36.39 6.35
N ALA A 25 -24.01 -36.77 6.10
CA ALA A 25 -22.91 -36.44 7.00
C ALA A 25 -23.07 -34.94 7.28
N GLY A 26 -23.50 -34.62 8.51
CA GLY A 26 -23.66 -33.24 8.91
C GLY A 26 -22.33 -32.55 8.65
N PRO A 27 -22.28 -31.45 7.88
CA PRO A 27 -21.08 -30.65 7.89
C PRO A 27 -20.85 -30.27 9.35
N CYS A 28 -19.66 -30.55 9.85
CA CYS A 28 -19.16 -29.91 11.06
C CYS A 28 -19.57 -28.43 10.98
N MET A 29 -20.32 -27.95 11.98
CA MET A 29 -20.71 -26.56 12.04
C MET A 29 -19.46 -25.72 11.75
N PRO A 30 -19.40 -24.95 10.65
CA PRO A 30 -18.53 -23.80 10.69
C PRO A 30 -19.13 -22.91 11.76
N CYS A 31 -18.29 -22.43 12.68
CA CYS A 31 -18.66 -21.41 13.64
C CYS A 31 -19.41 -20.29 12.92
N GLN A 32 -20.75 -20.32 12.95
CA GLN A 32 -21.57 -19.19 12.56
C GLN A 32 -21.48 -18.22 13.72
N LEU A 33 -20.40 -17.44 13.70
CA LEU A 33 -20.37 -16.15 14.36
C LEU A 33 -21.66 -15.43 13.96
N PRO A 34 -22.40 -14.85 14.92
CA PRO A 34 -23.62 -14.11 14.59
C PRO A 34 -23.26 -13.12 13.50
N PHE A 35 -24.02 -13.15 12.39
CA PHE A 35 -23.88 -12.21 11.29
C PHE A 35 -23.98 -10.81 11.87
N SER A 36 -22.82 -10.24 12.16
CA SER A 36 -22.70 -8.86 12.55
C SER A 36 -23.22 -8.06 11.37
N PRO A 37 -24.30 -7.26 11.53
CA PRO A 37 -24.82 -6.40 10.46
C PRO A 37 -23.80 -5.34 10.01
N TRP A 38 -22.60 -5.36 10.59
CA TRP A 38 -21.51 -4.44 10.33
C TRP A 38 -20.51 -4.89 9.26
N HIS A 39 -20.76 -6.00 8.53
CA HIS A 39 -20.17 -6.14 7.18
C HIS A 39 -20.87 -5.22 6.16
N ARG A 40 -20.93 -3.94 6.52
CA ARG A 40 -20.84 -2.86 5.55
C ARG A 40 -19.56 -3.15 4.78
N ARG A 41 -19.62 -3.28 3.45
CA ARG A 41 -18.42 -3.19 2.59
C ARG A 41 -17.65 -1.97 3.09
N LEU A 42 -16.60 -2.20 3.85
CA LEU A 42 -15.64 -1.17 4.14
C LEU A 42 -15.02 -0.92 2.77
N SER A 43 -15.47 0.15 2.07
CA SER A 43 -14.49 0.98 1.37
C SER A 43 -13.30 1.06 2.32
N PRO A 44 -12.07 0.73 1.91
CA PRO A 44 -10.93 0.84 2.80
C PRO A 44 -10.96 2.24 3.39
N ARG A 45 -11.43 2.39 4.64
CA ARG A 45 -11.38 3.64 5.40
C ARG A 45 -9.99 3.78 6.04
N GLY A 46 -9.02 3.06 5.49
CA GLY A 46 -7.62 3.23 5.81
C GLY A 46 -7.08 4.47 5.11
N PRO A 47 -5.92 4.96 5.54
CA PRO A 47 -5.20 5.98 4.77
C PRO A 47 -4.99 5.47 3.34
N TYR A 48 -5.18 6.34 2.37
CA TYR A 48 -4.84 6.03 0.99
C TYR A 48 -3.32 5.91 0.86
N THR A 49 -2.83 4.98 0.05
CA THR A 49 -1.39 4.73 -0.14
C THR A 49 -1.12 4.54 -1.64
N PRO A 50 -0.81 5.62 -2.38
CA PRO A 50 -0.70 5.58 -3.84
C PRO A 50 0.45 4.69 -4.29
N LYS A 51 0.18 3.62 -5.03
CA LYS A 51 1.23 2.71 -5.52
C LYS A 51 2.12 3.37 -6.57
N ILE A 52 3.42 3.53 -6.29
CA ILE A 52 4.39 4.00 -7.29
C ILE A 52 4.52 2.93 -8.39
N THR A 53 4.29 3.34 -9.65
CA THR A 53 4.36 2.50 -10.85
C THR A 53 5.64 2.73 -11.65
N ASN A 54 6.28 3.88 -11.49
CA ASN A 54 7.62 4.16 -12.02
C ASN A 54 8.38 5.04 -11.01
N PRO A 55 9.65 4.71 -10.66
CA PRO A 55 10.51 3.67 -11.23
C PRO A 55 10.11 2.23 -10.85
N THR A 56 10.45 1.29 -11.73
CA THR A 56 10.32 -0.16 -11.49
C THR A 56 11.69 -0.80 -11.24
N ASN A 57 11.71 -2.07 -10.80
CA ASN A 57 12.96 -2.82 -10.66
C ASN A 57 13.72 -2.87 -12.00
N GLY A 58 14.98 -2.44 -11.98
CA GLY A 58 15.81 -2.35 -13.19
C GLY A 58 15.73 -1.01 -13.94
N THR A 59 14.91 -0.06 -13.48
CA THR A 59 14.91 1.31 -14.03
C THR A 59 16.27 1.96 -13.82
N VAL A 60 16.78 2.66 -14.84
CA VAL A 60 18.05 3.39 -14.78
C VAL A 60 17.80 4.86 -15.09
N TRP A 61 18.17 5.74 -14.17
CA TRP A 61 18.19 7.19 -14.39
C TRP A 61 19.62 7.69 -14.58
N ASN A 62 19.79 8.63 -15.51
CA ASN A 62 21.07 9.31 -15.71
C ASN A 62 21.03 10.67 -15.02
N THR A 63 22.10 11.03 -14.30
CA THR A 63 22.15 12.32 -13.61
C THR A 63 21.92 13.48 -14.56
N GLY A 64 21.12 14.46 -14.16
CA GLY A 64 20.81 15.65 -14.96
C GLY A 64 19.77 15.46 -16.08
N SER A 65 19.29 14.24 -16.31
CA SER A 65 18.18 13.97 -17.24
C SER A 65 16.81 14.35 -16.65
N ASP A 66 15.86 14.71 -17.51
CA ASP A 66 14.46 14.88 -17.12
C ASP A 66 13.82 13.50 -16.95
N VAL A 67 13.33 13.23 -15.75
CA VAL A 67 12.73 11.94 -15.38
C VAL A 67 11.32 12.15 -14.86
N VAL A 68 10.53 11.07 -14.93
CA VAL A 68 9.14 11.07 -14.46
C VAL A 68 8.94 9.96 -13.44
N VAL A 69 8.32 10.31 -12.32
CA VAL A 69 7.79 9.35 -11.35
C VAL A 69 6.30 9.29 -11.53
N THR A 70 5.74 8.09 -11.54
CA THR A 70 4.30 7.86 -11.72
C THR A 70 3.75 6.98 -10.62
N TRP A 71 2.48 7.19 -10.26
CA TRP A 71 1.75 6.39 -9.28
C TRP A 71 0.33 6.13 -9.74
N ASP A 72 -0.29 5.08 -9.19
CA ASP A 72 -1.69 4.77 -9.42
C ASP A 72 -2.59 5.77 -8.66
N VAL A 73 -3.67 6.21 -9.31
CA VAL A 73 -4.67 7.16 -8.79
C VAL A 73 -6.08 6.60 -8.80
N ARG A 74 -6.27 5.34 -9.22
CA ARG A 74 -7.62 4.75 -9.40
C ARG A 74 -8.44 4.69 -8.11
N ASP A 75 -7.78 4.51 -6.98
CA ASP A 75 -8.41 4.37 -5.66
C ASP A 75 -8.33 5.68 -4.84
N MET A 76 -7.97 6.80 -5.48
CA MET A 76 -7.81 8.11 -4.84
C MET A 76 -9.18 8.64 -4.35
N PRO A 77 -9.38 8.87 -3.04
CA PRO A 77 -10.65 9.40 -2.52
C PRO A 77 -10.82 10.89 -2.87
N GLU A 78 -12.00 11.33 -3.30
CA GLU A 78 -12.28 12.74 -3.71
C GLU A 78 -11.87 13.85 -2.70
N LYS A 79 -11.58 13.51 -1.45
CA LYS A 79 -11.16 14.46 -0.40
C LYS A 79 -9.68 14.83 -0.44
N ASN A 80 -8.81 14.05 -1.06
CA ASN A 80 -7.35 14.31 -1.08
C ASN A 80 -6.86 14.99 -2.36
N SER A 81 -7.77 15.46 -3.23
CA SER A 81 -7.44 16.19 -4.46
C SER A 81 -6.68 17.52 -4.25
N ASN A 82 -6.72 18.04 -3.03
CA ASN A 82 -6.03 19.27 -2.64
C ASN A 82 -4.74 18.99 -1.85
N GLU A 83 -4.40 17.74 -1.61
CA GLU A 83 -3.20 17.38 -0.87
C GLU A 83 -1.97 17.57 -1.75
N LYS A 84 -0.95 18.20 -1.16
CA LYS A 84 0.31 18.49 -1.81
C LYS A 84 1.30 17.37 -1.52
N GLY A 85 1.76 16.72 -2.59
CA GLY A 85 2.77 15.68 -2.51
C GLY A 85 4.18 16.24 -2.35
N THR A 86 5.04 15.47 -1.69
CA THR A 86 6.49 15.67 -1.66
C THR A 86 7.16 14.35 -2.05
N LEU A 87 8.09 14.41 -3.01
CA LEU A 87 8.85 13.26 -3.48
C LEU A 87 10.27 13.35 -2.93
N LEU A 88 10.71 12.31 -2.25
CA LEU A 88 12.03 12.22 -1.64
C LEU A 88 12.87 11.13 -2.33
N LEU A 89 14.19 11.34 -2.36
CA LEU A 89 15.16 10.33 -2.77
C LEU A 89 15.77 9.69 -1.52
N GLY A 90 15.90 8.37 -1.52
CA GLY A 90 16.71 7.64 -0.56
C GLY A 90 17.44 6.47 -1.20
N TYR A 91 18.21 5.74 -0.40
CA TYR A 91 18.86 4.49 -0.80
C TYR A 91 18.86 3.50 0.37
N LEU A 92 18.99 2.21 0.05
CA LEU A 92 19.22 1.15 1.03
C LEU A 92 20.69 0.74 1.00
N GLU A 93 21.29 0.45 2.14
CA GLU A 93 22.63 -0.18 2.17
C GLU A 93 22.51 -1.70 2.05
N ASP A 94 23.56 -2.36 1.55
CA ASP A 94 23.50 -3.73 1.03
C ASP A 94 23.23 -4.82 2.09
N ASP A 95 23.15 -4.46 3.37
CA ASP A 95 22.88 -5.35 4.50
C ASP A 95 21.95 -4.74 5.58
N SER A 96 21.41 -3.53 5.35
CA SER A 96 20.49 -2.87 6.28
C SER A 96 19.10 -2.69 5.68
N THR A 97 18.06 -2.83 6.51
CA THR A 97 16.69 -2.43 6.15
C THR A 97 16.48 -0.92 6.19
N ASP A 98 17.49 -0.18 6.63
CA ASP A 98 17.41 1.25 6.90
C ASP A 98 17.37 2.05 5.60
N GLU A 99 16.34 2.90 5.50
CA GLU A 99 16.23 3.87 4.41
C GLU A 99 17.09 5.09 4.74
N HIS A 100 18.18 5.26 4.01
CA HIS A 100 18.89 6.53 4.01
C HIS A 100 18.11 7.52 3.14
N LEU A 101 17.06 8.11 3.69
CA LEU A 101 16.36 9.22 3.05
C LEU A 101 17.30 10.42 3.04
N ASN A 102 17.47 11.06 1.88
CA ASN A 102 18.27 12.28 1.74
C ASN A 102 17.49 13.51 2.26
N ILE A 103 16.99 13.39 3.48
CA ILE A 103 16.42 14.48 4.26
C ILE A 103 17.63 15.10 4.95
N GLY A 104 17.98 16.34 4.60
CA GLY A 104 19.03 17.06 5.30
C GLY A 104 18.79 16.98 6.81
N GLU A 105 19.77 16.45 7.54
CA GLU A 105 19.73 16.39 8.99
C GLU A 105 19.64 17.83 9.50
N CYS A 106 18.51 18.22 10.11
CA CYS A 106 18.34 19.54 10.70
C CYS A 106 19.11 19.61 12.02
N LEU A 107 20.44 19.43 11.97
CA LEU A 107 21.31 19.75 13.09
C LEU A 107 21.69 21.23 12.97
N PRO A 108 21.38 22.06 13.98
CA PRO A 108 22.02 23.36 14.07
C PRO A 108 23.52 23.12 14.20
N ARG A 109 24.28 23.40 13.14
CA ARG A 109 25.74 23.49 13.24
C ARG A 109 26.07 24.52 14.31
N SER A 110 26.57 24.02 15.43
CA SER A 110 27.09 24.76 16.58
C SER A 110 26.12 25.78 17.19
N SER A 111 25.46 25.35 18.26
CA SER A 111 25.07 26.25 19.34
C SER A 111 26.28 27.05 19.83
N LYS A 112 26.37 28.31 19.42
CA LYS A 112 26.91 29.38 20.26
C LYS A 112 26.00 30.61 20.18
N ARG A 113 25.03 30.61 21.10
CA ARG A 113 24.57 31.79 21.86
C ARG A 113 23.50 32.72 21.22
N LEU A 114 22.26 32.47 21.67
CA LEU A 114 21.18 33.39 22.07
C LEU A 114 20.52 34.32 21.02
N ASP A 115 19.31 33.94 20.60
CA ASP A 115 18.13 34.80 20.75
C ASP A 115 16.86 33.92 20.88
N MET A 116 16.27 33.91 22.08
CA MET A 116 15.18 33.01 22.49
C MET A 116 13.79 33.63 22.27
N ARG A 117 13.65 34.71 21.48
CA ARG A 117 12.33 35.34 21.21
C ARG A 117 11.99 35.59 19.73
N ARG A 118 12.84 35.18 18.78
CA ARG A 118 12.53 35.22 17.34
C ARG A 118 12.33 33.84 16.68
N PHE A 119 12.41 32.78 17.48
CA PHE A 119 12.44 31.38 17.05
C PHE A 119 11.08 30.65 17.15
N LEU A 120 9.97 31.38 17.03
CA LEU A 120 8.65 30.78 16.80
C LEU A 120 8.27 30.74 15.31
N THR A 121 9.20 31.07 14.42
CA THR A 121 9.02 30.78 12.99
C THR A 121 9.51 29.36 12.74
N ARG A 122 8.65 28.41 13.09
CA ARG A 122 8.30 27.25 12.27
C ARG A 122 9.51 26.63 11.56
N CYS A 123 10.10 25.60 12.16
CA CYS A 123 10.76 24.56 11.37
C CYS A 123 9.66 23.55 11.01
N PRO A 124 8.99 23.64 9.83
CA PRO A 124 8.52 22.40 9.24
C PRO A 124 9.76 21.54 9.06
N CYS A 125 9.64 20.24 9.31
CA CYS A 125 10.58 19.24 8.81
C CYS A 125 10.62 19.35 7.28
N HIS A 126 11.40 20.31 6.79
CA HIS A 126 11.63 20.57 5.39
C HIS A 126 12.71 19.56 5.00
N ALA A 127 12.33 18.53 4.25
CA ALA A 127 13.34 17.80 3.50
C ALA A 127 14.09 18.84 2.67
N GLU A 128 15.36 19.11 2.97
CA GLU A 128 16.08 20.24 2.33
C GLU A 128 16.29 20.05 0.83
N HIS A 129 16.12 18.82 0.33
CA HIS A 129 16.33 18.47 -1.07
C HIS A 129 15.28 17.47 -1.56
N PRO A 130 13.98 17.82 -1.56
CA PRO A 130 12.98 16.95 -2.17
C PRO A 130 13.25 16.92 -3.68
N LEU A 131 13.05 15.77 -4.31
CA LEU A 131 13.10 15.65 -5.77
C LEU A 131 12.06 16.55 -6.43
N ALA A 132 10.89 16.64 -5.81
CA ALA A 132 9.82 17.57 -6.15
C ALA A 132 8.92 17.79 -4.92
N SER A 133 8.30 18.97 -4.80
CA SER A 133 7.35 19.25 -3.73
C SER A 133 6.22 20.16 -4.21
N GLY A 134 5.07 20.12 -3.52
CA GLY A 134 3.95 21.01 -3.81
C GLY A 134 3.11 20.61 -5.03
N PHE A 135 3.35 19.44 -5.62
CA PHE A 135 2.59 18.94 -6.76
C PHE A 135 1.23 18.36 -6.33
N ASN A 136 0.26 18.37 -7.25
CA ASN A 136 -1.03 17.75 -7.03
C ASN A 136 -0.91 16.22 -7.17
N MET A 137 -1.37 15.46 -6.17
CA MET A 137 -1.31 14.00 -6.18
C MET A 137 -2.31 13.35 -7.14
N ASP A 138 -3.37 14.05 -7.56
CA ASP A 138 -4.33 13.55 -8.55
C ASP A 138 -3.73 13.37 -9.94
N GLY A 139 -2.63 14.09 -10.23
CA GLY A 139 -1.99 14.03 -11.54
C GLY A 139 -1.46 12.63 -11.86
N GLY A 140 -1.16 11.82 -10.84
CA GLY A 140 -0.58 10.48 -11.04
C GLY A 140 0.88 10.49 -11.50
N PHE A 141 1.48 11.67 -11.66
CA PHE A 141 2.88 11.80 -12.06
C PHE A 141 3.51 13.13 -11.59
N VAL A 142 4.83 13.13 -11.53
CA VAL A 142 5.64 14.33 -11.37
C VAL A 142 6.92 14.22 -12.21
N ASN A 143 7.26 15.29 -12.93
CA ASN A 143 8.51 15.41 -13.67
C ASN A 143 9.49 16.29 -12.90
N PHE A 144 10.77 15.93 -12.94
CA PHE A 144 11.84 16.70 -12.33
C PHE A 144 13.18 16.32 -12.96
N ARG A 145 14.20 17.12 -12.66
CA ARG A 145 15.56 16.86 -13.11
C ARG A 145 16.26 15.91 -12.14
N CYS A 146 16.76 14.79 -12.64
CA CYS A 146 17.49 13.82 -11.81
C CYS A 146 18.70 14.50 -11.13
N PRO A 147 18.82 14.45 -9.79
CA PRO A 147 19.92 15.11 -9.09
C PRO A 147 21.26 14.47 -9.42
N LYS A 148 22.34 15.24 -9.23
CA LYS A 148 23.71 14.75 -9.39
C LYS A 148 24.13 14.00 -8.14
N VAL A 149 23.93 12.69 -8.14
CA VAL A 149 24.30 11.77 -7.04
C VAL A 149 25.34 10.76 -7.49
N GLU A 150 25.88 9.97 -6.56
CA GLU A 150 26.79 8.88 -6.90
C GLU A 150 26.07 7.73 -7.61
N THR A 151 26.83 6.94 -8.35
CA THR A 151 26.28 5.77 -9.01
C THR A 151 25.96 4.69 -7.97
N ARG A 152 24.68 4.33 -7.82
CA ARG A 152 24.24 3.19 -6.98
C ARG A 152 23.06 2.46 -7.63
N LYS A 153 22.82 1.22 -7.20
CA LYS A 153 21.74 0.33 -7.72
C LYS A 153 20.54 0.17 -6.78
N ASN A 154 20.65 0.74 -5.59
CA ASN A 154 19.75 0.54 -4.45
C ASN A 154 19.02 1.84 -4.07
N TYR A 155 18.75 2.70 -5.06
CA TYR A 155 17.96 3.91 -4.85
C TYR A 155 16.47 3.58 -4.72
N ILE A 156 15.78 4.38 -3.92
CA ILE A 156 14.33 4.36 -3.73
C ILE A 156 13.80 5.78 -3.80
N VAL A 157 12.56 5.93 -4.25
CA VAL A 157 11.82 7.18 -4.05
C VAL A 157 10.69 6.95 -3.07
N VAL A 158 10.47 7.95 -2.22
CA VAL A 158 9.37 7.95 -1.25
C VAL A 158 8.44 9.10 -1.57
N LEU A 159 7.17 8.75 -1.80
CA LEU A 159 6.10 9.71 -1.98
C LEU A 159 5.44 9.99 -0.63
N ILE A 160 5.51 11.25 -0.19
CA ILE A 160 4.97 11.75 1.07
C ILE A 160 3.75 12.62 0.78
N GLY A 161 2.66 12.36 1.50
CA GLY A 161 1.37 13.04 1.39
C GLY A 161 0.51 12.71 2.63
N ASP A 162 -0.48 11.83 2.46
CA ASP A 162 -1.35 11.26 3.49
C ASP A 162 -0.81 9.95 4.12
N SER A 163 -0.05 9.17 3.35
CA SER A 163 0.62 7.95 3.80
C SER A 163 1.85 7.65 2.93
N GLY A 164 3.02 7.53 3.56
CA GLY A 164 4.28 7.34 2.85
C GLY A 164 4.30 6.05 2.03
N ASN A 165 4.62 6.13 0.73
CA ASN A 165 4.83 4.95 -0.10
C ASN A 165 6.22 4.94 -0.74
N ARG A 166 6.79 3.74 -0.89
CA ARG A 166 8.16 3.51 -1.38
C ARG A 166 8.14 2.80 -2.74
N SER A 167 9.01 3.21 -3.65
CA SER A 167 9.23 2.51 -4.92
C SER A 167 10.02 1.21 -4.75
N PRO A 168 9.99 0.31 -5.75
CA PRO A 168 11.05 -0.67 -5.94
C PRO A 168 12.43 -0.03 -6.06
N LEU A 169 13.48 -0.84 -5.88
CA LEU A 169 14.87 -0.41 -6.07
C LEU A 169 15.14 -0.10 -7.54
N PHE A 170 15.88 0.98 -7.77
CA PHE A 170 16.32 1.38 -9.09
C PHE A 170 17.75 1.94 -9.07
N THR A 171 18.32 2.13 -10.25
CA THR A 171 19.71 2.57 -10.41
C THR A 171 19.78 4.02 -10.87
N ILE A 172 20.67 4.81 -10.27
CA ILE A 172 21.08 6.12 -10.80
C ILE A 172 22.55 6.01 -11.23
N LYS A 173 22.89 6.50 -12.43
CA LYS A 173 24.26 6.55 -12.96
C LYS A 173 24.63 7.97 -13.37
N LYS A 174 25.92 8.30 -13.25
CA LYS A 174 26.49 9.57 -13.72
C LYS A 174 26.42 9.69 -15.24
#